data_AF-A0A5C7MB05-F1
#
_entry.id   AF-A0A5C7MB05-F1
#
_cell.length_a   1.000
_cell.length_b   1.000
_cell.length_c   1.000
_cell.angle_alpha   90.00
_cell.angle_beta   90.00
_cell.angle_gamma   90.00
#
_symmetry.space_group_name_H-M   'P 1'
#
loop_
_entity.id
_entity.type
_entity.pdbx_description
1 polymer ?
#
loop_
_entity_poly.entity_id
_entity_poly.type
_entity_poly.pdbx_seq_one_letter_code
_entity_poly.pdbx_strand_id
1 'polypeptide(L)'
;QDGSAFIDYYERTVNGRIERWAPEDVVHFRNLPNPANPRLGTAPIKAALLQVFADEEIDAWVASLAKNMGVPGVVIAPGDSNVMLTPKQADEIKERFERRFTGEGRGGTLVLDFNATLEAFGYNPEQMNFRAVHDHAESRIAGALGVAPAVVFHNVGNEASTYNNITTLEKMSWQAGIVPIYENWEDTLDLQLLPDFVERPGERGFYCLFNREGIRPLHDDIDQKETRILKRVEAGLMRVDQAQAALGMESDPAAAYYLIPQKWAPATAEAAAAAAAKYEPGARASATGGNDPLADKAFFEGDTFDMLPEATGGYYLAPRPARLLLGGHQKKTLNGRG
;
A
#
# COMPACT_ATOMS: atom_id res chain seq x y z
N GLN A 1 14.91 18.47 -33.26
CA GLN A 1 13.56 18.62 -33.81
C GLN A 1 13.01 19.95 -33.35
N ASP A 2 12.13 20.55 -34.14
CA ASP A 2 11.73 21.96 -34.19
C ASP A 2 11.10 22.53 -32.90
N GLY A 3 10.86 21.71 -31.87
CA GLY A 3 10.46 22.14 -30.52
C GLY A 3 9.07 22.79 -30.42
N SER A 4 8.37 22.96 -31.55
CA SER A 4 7.07 23.62 -31.67
C SER A 4 5.91 22.77 -31.15
N ALA A 5 6.03 21.44 -31.17
CA ALA A 5 5.06 20.51 -30.61
C ALA A 5 5.67 19.67 -29.48
N PHE A 6 4.87 19.45 -28.43
CA PHE A 6 5.31 18.67 -27.27
C PHE A 6 5.40 17.17 -27.61
N ILE A 7 4.45 16.63 -28.39
CA ILE A 7 4.39 15.25 -28.91
C ILE A 7 3.87 15.29 -30.36
N ASP A 8 4.64 14.77 -31.32
CA ASP A 8 4.27 14.75 -32.75
C ASP A 8 3.49 13.48 -33.14
N TYR A 9 3.91 12.32 -32.65
CA TYR A 9 3.29 11.02 -32.92
C TYR A 9 3.67 9.99 -31.86
N TYR A 10 2.86 8.93 -31.75
CA TYR A 10 3.20 7.73 -30.98
C TYR A 10 3.68 6.63 -31.93
N GLU A 11 4.72 5.91 -31.52
CA GLU A 11 5.26 4.79 -32.26
C GLU A 11 5.03 3.49 -31.49
N ARG A 12 4.40 2.52 -32.14
CA ARG A 12 4.18 1.18 -31.58
C ARG A 12 4.86 0.14 -32.46
N THR A 13 5.79 -0.60 -31.88
CA THR A 13 6.50 -1.68 -32.56
C THR A 13 5.91 -3.04 -32.16
N VAL A 14 5.28 -3.73 -33.11
CA VAL A 14 4.75 -5.09 -32.90
C VAL A 14 5.34 -6.01 -33.97
N ASN A 15 6.04 -7.08 -33.56
CA ASN A 15 6.67 -8.05 -34.47
C ASN A 15 7.56 -7.40 -35.56
N GLY A 16 8.30 -6.34 -35.21
CA GLY A 16 9.17 -5.61 -36.15
C GLY A 16 8.44 -4.69 -37.14
N ARG A 17 7.11 -4.59 -37.08
CA ARG A 17 6.34 -3.56 -37.79
C ARG A 17 6.19 -2.34 -36.89
N ILE A 18 6.46 -1.18 -37.48
CA ILE A 18 6.31 0.12 -36.82
C ILE A 18 4.99 0.73 -37.28
N GLU A 19 4.06 0.90 -36.35
CA GLU A 19 2.81 1.63 -36.54
C GLU A 19 2.93 3.01 -35.90
N ARG A 20 2.51 4.06 -36.61
CA ARG A 20 2.48 5.43 -36.10
C ARG A 20 1.04 5.86 -35.89
N TRP A 21 0.75 6.40 -34.71
CA TRP A 21 -0.56 6.92 -34.33
C TRP A 21 -0.48 8.42 -34.07
N ALA A 22 -1.53 9.14 -34.47
CA ALA A 22 -1.65 10.56 -34.17
C ALA A 22 -1.83 10.75 -32.64
N PRO A 23 -1.37 11.87 -32.06
CA PRO A 23 -1.58 12.13 -30.64
C PRO A 23 -3.04 12.14 -30.22
N GLU A 24 -3.95 12.53 -31.13
CA GLU A 24 -5.40 12.56 -30.92
C GLU A 24 -5.99 11.15 -30.72
N ASP A 25 -5.37 10.11 -31.28
CA ASP A 25 -5.87 8.72 -31.18
C ASP A 25 -5.35 7.97 -29.94
N VAL A 26 -4.59 8.63 -29.07
CA VAL A 26 -3.87 7.97 -27.95
C VAL A 26 -4.07 8.72 -26.64
N VAL A 27 -4.70 8.03 -25.68
CA VAL A 27 -4.71 8.48 -24.28
C VAL A 27 -3.42 8.04 -23.59
N HIS A 28 -2.59 9.01 -23.23
CA HIS A 28 -1.26 8.81 -22.64
C HIS A 28 -1.25 9.09 -21.14
N PHE A 29 -1.37 8.01 -20.37
CA PHE A 29 -1.24 8.04 -18.92
C PHE A 29 0.22 8.21 -18.50
N ARG A 30 0.48 9.27 -17.73
CA ARG A 30 1.80 9.55 -17.16
C ARG A 30 1.69 9.53 -15.65
N ASN A 31 2.28 8.51 -15.02
CA ASN A 31 2.47 8.51 -13.58
C ASN A 31 3.73 9.32 -13.27
N LEU A 32 3.59 10.50 -12.66
CA LEU A 32 4.67 11.44 -12.31
C LEU A 32 5.55 11.87 -13.50
N PRO A 33 5.73 13.18 -13.76
CA PRO A 33 6.59 13.63 -14.84
C PRO A 33 8.04 13.19 -14.57
N ASN A 34 8.66 12.50 -15.53
CA ASN A 34 10.06 12.12 -15.41
C ASN A 34 10.97 13.35 -15.53
N PRO A 35 11.85 13.63 -14.54
CA PRO A 35 12.74 14.79 -14.56
C PRO A 35 13.68 14.85 -15.77
N ALA A 36 14.09 13.68 -16.29
CA ALA A 36 14.99 13.60 -17.44
C ALA A 36 14.24 13.75 -18.78
N ASN A 37 12.96 13.39 -18.83
CA ASN A 37 12.13 13.55 -20.02
C ASN A 37 10.66 13.76 -19.61
N PRO A 38 10.15 15.00 -19.60
CA PRO A 38 8.79 15.31 -19.14
C PRO A 38 7.68 14.72 -20.03
N ARG A 39 8.03 14.19 -21.21
CA ARG A 39 7.07 13.48 -22.09
C ARG A 39 6.72 12.09 -21.57
N LEU A 40 7.56 11.53 -20.70
CA LEU A 40 7.40 10.19 -20.14
C LEU A 40 6.98 10.26 -18.68
N GLY A 41 6.15 9.28 -18.27
CA GLY A 41 5.92 8.99 -16.87
C GLY A 41 7.12 8.24 -16.26
N THR A 42 7.20 8.24 -14.94
CA THR A 42 8.14 7.41 -14.18
C THR A 42 7.42 6.21 -13.59
N ALA A 43 7.92 5.01 -13.85
CA ALA A 43 7.41 3.81 -13.18
C ALA A 43 7.81 3.85 -11.68
N PRO A 44 6.86 3.71 -10.73
CA PRO A 44 7.17 3.77 -9.30
C PRO A 44 8.23 2.75 -8.88
N ILE A 45 8.18 1.54 -9.47
CA ILE A 45 9.15 0.47 -9.21
C ILE A 45 10.58 0.82 -9.62
N LYS A 46 10.78 1.80 -10.52
CA LYS A 46 12.11 2.24 -10.95
C LYS A 46 12.95 2.75 -9.76
N ALA A 47 12.30 3.33 -8.74
CA ALA A 47 12.96 3.80 -7.53
C ALA A 47 13.45 2.64 -6.63
N ALA A 48 12.82 1.46 -6.73
CA ALA A 48 13.12 0.28 -5.92
C ALA A 48 13.86 -0.82 -6.71
N LEU A 49 14.27 -0.56 -7.96
CA LEU A 49 14.81 -1.58 -8.85
C LEU A 49 16.10 -2.22 -8.33
N LEU A 50 16.96 -1.42 -7.67
CA LEU A 50 18.18 -1.94 -7.06
C LEU A 50 17.87 -2.93 -5.93
N GLN A 51 16.80 -2.70 -5.19
CA GLN A 51 16.38 -3.59 -4.11
C GLN A 51 15.85 -4.90 -4.67
N VAL A 52 15.08 -4.86 -5.75
CA VAL A 52 14.64 -6.09 -6.45
C VAL A 52 15.84 -6.94 -6.88
N PHE A 53 16.86 -6.32 -7.50
CA PHE A 53 18.05 -7.08 -7.90
C PHE A 53 18.88 -7.58 -6.73
N ALA A 54 19.00 -6.80 -5.66
CA ALA A 54 19.71 -7.23 -4.46
C ALA A 54 19.03 -8.44 -3.79
N ASP A 55 17.69 -8.43 -3.75
CA ASP A 55 16.88 -9.51 -3.21
C ASP A 55 17.02 -10.79 -4.05
N GLU A 56 16.90 -10.66 -5.38
CA GLU A 56 17.08 -11.76 -6.33
C GLU A 56 18.48 -12.38 -6.26
N GLU A 57 19.53 -11.55 -6.14
CA GLU A 57 20.91 -12.03 -6.01
C GLU A 57 21.13 -12.79 -4.70
N ILE A 58 20.50 -12.34 -3.60
CA ILE A 58 20.57 -13.06 -2.32
C ILE A 58 19.87 -14.41 -2.42
N ASP A 59 18.69 -14.47 -3.03
CA ASP A 59 17.98 -15.73 -3.26
C ASP A 59 18.79 -16.70 -4.13
N ALA A 60 19.39 -16.19 -5.22
CA ALA A 60 20.27 -16.97 -6.08
C ALA A 60 21.50 -17.47 -5.31
N TRP A 61 22.07 -16.63 -4.47
CA TRP A 61 23.21 -16.98 -3.64
C TRP A 61 22.86 -18.04 -2.58
N VAL A 62 21.72 -17.90 -1.88
CA VAL A 62 21.21 -18.89 -0.91
C VAL A 62 20.92 -20.23 -1.60
N ALA A 63 20.30 -20.21 -2.78
CA ALA A 63 20.05 -21.40 -3.58
C ALA A 63 21.37 -22.07 -4.01
N SER A 64 22.39 -21.28 -4.37
CA SER A 64 23.71 -21.79 -4.73
C SER A 64 24.42 -22.45 -3.54
N LEU A 65 24.31 -21.88 -2.33
CA LEU A 65 24.82 -22.48 -1.11
C LEU A 65 24.11 -23.78 -0.77
N ALA A 66 22.78 -23.80 -0.85
CA ALA A 66 21.99 -25.00 -0.59
C ALA A 66 22.34 -26.14 -1.56
N LYS A 67 22.70 -25.80 -2.81
CA LYS A 67 23.18 -26.74 -3.83
C LYS A 67 24.58 -27.29 -3.53
N ASN A 68 25.40 -26.56 -2.77
CA ASN A 68 26.81 -26.85 -2.51
C ASN A 68 27.08 -27.21 -1.04
N MET A 69 26.12 -27.83 -0.34
CA MET A 69 26.26 -28.23 1.08
C MET A 69 26.58 -27.09 2.05
N GLY A 70 26.21 -25.85 1.70
CA GLY A 70 26.52 -24.66 2.50
C GLY A 70 27.99 -24.22 2.42
N VAL A 71 28.77 -24.78 1.49
CA VAL A 71 30.19 -24.42 1.28
C VAL A 71 30.30 -23.48 0.06
N PRO A 72 30.63 -22.19 0.24
CA PRO A 72 30.73 -21.23 -0.87
C PRO A 72 31.94 -21.49 -1.77
N GLY A 73 33.05 -21.95 -1.19
CA GLY A 73 34.30 -22.16 -1.89
C GLY A 73 35.22 -23.13 -1.16
N VAL A 74 36.00 -23.86 -1.94
CA VAL A 74 36.96 -24.85 -1.45
C VAL A 74 38.29 -24.60 -2.14
N VAL A 75 39.37 -24.56 -1.35
CA VAL A 75 40.72 -24.60 -1.89
C VAL A 75 41.29 -25.99 -1.63
N ILE A 76 41.71 -26.64 -2.71
CA ILE A 76 42.41 -27.92 -2.67
C ILE A 76 43.89 -27.62 -2.84
N ALA A 77 44.65 -27.73 -1.75
CA ALA A 77 46.09 -27.55 -1.76
C ALA A 77 46.79 -28.91 -1.70
N PRO A 78 47.84 -29.16 -2.50
CA PRO A 78 48.73 -30.30 -2.29
C PRO A 78 49.39 -30.19 -0.91
N GLY A 79 49.38 -31.26 -0.12
CA GLY A 79 49.98 -31.30 1.20
C GLY A 79 51.51 -31.28 1.19
N ASP A 80 52.14 -31.62 0.07
CA ASP A 80 53.58 -31.51 -0.15
C ASP A 80 53.90 -30.32 -1.06
N SER A 81 54.76 -29.43 -0.57
CA SER A 81 55.20 -28.20 -1.28
C SER A 81 56.01 -28.47 -2.56
N ASN A 82 56.41 -29.72 -2.80
CA ASN A 82 57.13 -30.16 -4.01
C ASN A 82 56.24 -30.75 -5.11
N VAL A 83 54.92 -30.89 -4.88
CA VAL A 83 54.00 -31.44 -5.88
C VAL A 83 53.32 -30.29 -6.62
N MET A 84 53.76 -30.04 -7.86
CA MET A 84 53.11 -29.11 -8.80
C MET A 84 52.12 -29.88 -9.68
N LEU A 85 50.83 -29.57 -9.53
CA LEU A 85 49.79 -30.10 -10.42
C LEU A 85 49.93 -29.47 -11.81
N THR A 86 49.86 -30.30 -12.85
CA THR A 86 49.70 -29.77 -14.21
C THR A 86 48.30 -29.16 -14.37
N PRO A 87 48.10 -28.14 -15.23
CA PRO A 87 46.78 -27.54 -15.44
C PRO A 87 45.68 -28.55 -15.76
N LYS A 88 46.00 -29.58 -16.57
CA LYS A 88 45.06 -30.66 -16.91
C LYS A 88 44.65 -31.50 -15.71
N GLN A 89 45.57 -31.83 -14.81
CA GLN A 89 45.26 -32.59 -13.61
C GLN A 89 44.40 -31.77 -12.63
N ALA A 90 44.68 -30.46 -12.52
CA ALA A 90 43.87 -29.56 -11.70
C ALA A 90 42.42 -29.48 -12.21
N ASP A 91 42.22 -29.38 -13.53
CA ASP A 91 40.89 -29.36 -14.14
C ASP A 91 40.13 -30.68 -13.93
N GLU A 92 40.80 -31.84 -14.05
CA GLU A 92 40.18 -33.14 -13.77
C GLU A 92 39.75 -33.29 -12.30
N ILE A 93 40.57 -32.83 -11.36
CA ILE A 93 40.26 -32.87 -9.93
C ILE A 93 39.07 -31.95 -9.63
N LYS A 94 39.07 -30.74 -10.22
CA LYS A 94 37.96 -29.79 -10.11
C LYS A 94 36.65 -30.40 -10.61
N GLU A 95 36.65 -31.00 -11.80
CA GLU A 95 35.43 -31.60 -12.37
C GLU A 95 34.93 -32.79 -11.54
N ARG A 96 35.85 -33.65 -11.06
CA ARG A 96 35.49 -34.76 -10.16
C ARG A 96 34.90 -34.25 -8.85
N PHE A 97 35.45 -33.17 -8.29
CA PHE A 97 34.96 -32.55 -7.07
C PHE A 97 33.56 -31.96 -7.26
N GLU A 98 33.38 -31.11 -8.29
CA GLU A 98 32.09 -30.47 -8.58
C GLU A 98 30.98 -31.51 -8.79
N ARG A 99 31.25 -32.59 -9.54
CA ARG A 99 30.29 -33.67 -9.78
C ARG A 99 29.87 -34.42 -8.51
N ARG A 100 30.75 -34.50 -7.51
CA ARG A 100 30.55 -35.30 -6.29
C ARG A 100 30.07 -34.49 -5.08
N PHE A 101 30.15 -33.16 -5.12
CA PHE A 101 29.79 -32.32 -3.97
C PHE A 101 28.75 -31.25 -4.27
N THR A 102 28.33 -31.09 -5.53
CA THR A 102 27.27 -30.15 -5.92
C THR A 102 26.02 -30.87 -6.40
N GLY A 103 24.85 -30.24 -6.25
CA GLY A 103 23.58 -30.74 -6.79
C GLY A 103 23.14 -32.06 -6.18
N GLU A 104 22.71 -33.02 -7.02
CA GLU A 104 22.27 -34.35 -6.57
C GLU A 104 23.42 -35.22 -6.04
N GLY A 105 24.66 -34.94 -6.46
CA GLY A 105 25.85 -35.67 -6.02
C GLY A 105 26.28 -35.34 -4.59
N ARG A 106 25.70 -34.29 -3.98
CA ARG A 106 26.10 -33.75 -2.67
C ARG A 106 26.22 -34.81 -1.58
N GLY A 107 27.30 -34.73 -0.80
CA GLY A 107 27.59 -35.69 0.28
C GLY A 107 28.27 -36.99 -0.19
N GLY A 108 28.67 -37.08 -1.46
CA GLY A 108 29.46 -38.20 -1.96
C GLY A 108 30.88 -38.23 -1.39
N THR A 109 31.51 -39.40 -1.40
CA THR A 109 32.93 -39.55 -1.01
C THR A 109 33.82 -39.28 -2.23
N LEU A 110 34.89 -38.50 -2.03
CA LEU A 110 35.97 -38.31 -2.99
C LEU A 110 37.26 -38.89 -2.40
N VAL A 111 37.92 -39.75 -3.17
CA VAL A 111 39.24 -40.30 -2.84
C VAL A 111 40.24 -39.64 -3.78
N LEU A 112 41.26 -39.01 -3.22
CA LEU A 112 42.37 -38.40 -3.96
C LEU A 112 43.60 -39.29 -3.82
N ASP A 113 44.34 -39.46 -4.92
CA ASP A 113 45.52 -40.34 -4.97
C ASP A 113 46.78 -39.72 -4.33
N PHE A 114 46.72 -38.44 -3.96
CA PHE A 114 47.81 -37.68 -3.36
C PHE A 114 47.35 -37.04 -2.04
N ASN A 115 48.31 -36.75 -1.15
CA ASN A 115 48.02 -36.05 0.10
C ASN A 115 47.54 -34.63 -0.22
N ALA A 116 46.26 -34.36 -0.03
CA ALA A 116 45.63 -33.08 -0.29
C ALA A 116 44.90 -32.60 0.96
N THR A 117 45.10 -31.34 1.32
CA THR A 117 44.32 -30.70 2.38
C THR A 117 43.16 -29.96 1.74
N LEU A 118 41.95 -30.23 2.26
CA LEU A 118 40.73 -29.55 1.89
C LEU A 118 40.50 -28.42 2.89
N GLU A 119 40.74 -27.18 2.47
CA GLU A 119 40.39 -26.01 3.26
C GLU A 119 39.09 -25.42 2.70
N ALA A 120 38.01 -25.63 3.44
CA ALA A 120 36.74 -25.00 3.15
C ALA A 120 36.71 -23.62 3.82
N PHE A 121 36.55 -22.57 3.02
CA PHE A 121 36.23 -21.23 3.54
C PHE A 121 34.74 -21.22 3.89
N GLY A 122 34.41 -21.77 5.05
CA GLY A 122 33.05 -21.77 5.59
C GLY A 122 32.76 -20.42 6.27
N TYR A 123 31.81 -19.66 5.73
CA TYR A 123 31.15 -18.63 6.52
C TYR A 123 30.04 -19.30 7.34
N ASN A 124 29.83 -18.87 8.58
CA ASN A 124 28.66 -19.30 9.32
C ASN A 124 27.42 -18.60 8.74
N PRO A 125 26.43 -19.32 8.18
CA PRO A 125 25.20 -18.72 7.65
C PRO A 125 24.46 -17.87 8.68
N GLU A 126 24.55 -18.20 9.98
CA GLU A 126 23.94 -17.41 11.06
C GLU A 126 24.57 -16.02 11.21
N GLN A 127 25.81 -15.84 10.78
CA GLN A 127 26.48 -14.53 10.81
C GLN A 127 26.05 -13.62 9.65
N MET A 128 25.44 -14.19 8.60
CA MET A 128 24.92 -13.43 7.47
C MET A 128 23.43 -13.15 7.69
N ASN A 129 23.13 -11.95 8.14
CA ASN A 129 21.76 -11.52 8.40
C ASN A 129 21.02 -11.18 7.08
N PHE A 130 20.60 -12.21 6.34
CA PHE A 130 19.80 -12.04 5.12
C PHE A 130 18.42 -11.48 5.40
N ARG A 131 17.84 -11.78 6.57
CA ARG A 131 16.54 -11.27 6.99
C ARG A 131 16.49 -9.74 6.93
N ALA A 132 17.47 -9.06 7.51
CA ALA A 132 17.51 -7.59 7.47
C ALA A 132 17.59 -7.03 6.04
N VAL A 133 18.20 -7.76 5.10
CA VAL A 133 18.28 -7.32 3.71
C VAL A 133 16.95 -7.53 2.99
N HIS A 134 16.32 -8.71 3.16
CA HIS A 134 14.99 -8.99 2.65
C HIS A 134 13.94 -8.02 3.21
N ASP A 135 13.91 -7.80 4.54
CA ASP A 135 12.97 -6.89 5.19
C ASP A 135 13.12 -5.45 4.64
N HIS A 136 14.34 -5.02 4.36
CA HIS A 136 14.61 -3.72 3.78
C HIS A 136 14.22 -3.62 2.30
N ALA A 137 14.41 -4.70 1.53
CA ALA A 137 13.96 -4.78 0.14
C ALA A 137 12.42 -4.75 0.08
N GLU A 138 11.74 -5.61 0.83
CA GLU A 138 10.28 -5.66 0.96
C GLU A 138 9.69 -4.30 1.34
N SER A 139 10.27 -3.63 2.34
CA SER A 139 9.82 -2.33 2.81
C SER A 139 9.96 -1.23 1.74
N ARG A 140 11.08 -1.18 1.02
CA ARG A 140 11.30 -0.20 -0.05
C ARG A 140 10.43 -0.46 -1.28
N ILE A 141 10.20 -1.72 -1.64
CA ILE A 141 9.33 -2.08 -2.77
C ILE A 141 7.89 -1.70 -2.45
N ALA A 142 7.39 -2.06 -1.26
CA ALA A 142 6.05 -1.71 -0.81
C ALA A 142 5.87 -0.18 -0.72
N GLY A 143 6.85 0.53 -0.13
CA GLY A 143 6.86 1.98 -0.05
C GLY A 143 6.87 2.67 -1.42
N ALA A 144 7.62 2.15 -2.40
CA ALA A 144 7.63 2.69 -3.76
C ALA A 144 6.28 2.53 -4.48
N LEU A 145 5.50 1.51 -4.13
CA LEU A 145 4.15 1.29 -4.67
C LEU A 145 3.05 2.04 -3.88
N GLY A 146 3.39 2.69 -2.76
CA GLY A 146 2.43 3.39 -1.91
C GLY A 146 1.54 2.45 -1.09
N VAL A 147 1.98 1.20 -0.85
CA VAL A 147 1.24 0.20 -0.08
C VAL A 147 2.00 -0.15 1.20
N ALA A 148 1.30 -0.25 2.33
CA ALA A 148 1.92 -0.67 3.58
C ALA A 148 2.37 -2.15 3.49
N PRO A 149 3.60 -2.51 3.92
CA PRO A 149 4.11 -3.88 3.84
C PRO A 149 3.19 -4.93 4.52
N ALA A 150 2.51 -4.54 5.61
CA ALA A 150 1.62 -5.43 6.34
C ALA A 150 0.38 -5.86 5.53
N VAL A 151 -0.11 -5.01 4.62
CA VAL A 151 -1.31 -5.27 3.81
C VAL A 151 -1.03 -6.33 2.74
N VAL A 152 0.21 -6.37 2.24
CA VAL A 152 0.69 -7.37 1.27
C VAL A 152 1.31 -8.60 1.93
N PHE A 153 1.22 -8.71 3.26
CA PHE A 153 1.76 -9.80 4.06
C PHE A 153 3.29 -9.98 3.92
N HIS A 154 4.01 -8.89 3.67
CA HIS A 154 5.47 -8.87 3.75
C HIS A 154 5.91 -9.14 5.19
N ASN A 155 7.04 -9.83 5.36
CA ASN A 155 7.53 -10.25 6.66
C ASN A 155 7.76 -9.04 7.59
N VAL A 156 8.39 -7.99 7.05
CA VAL A 156 8.65 -6.74 7.78
C VAL A 156 7.39 -6.09 8.34
N GLY A 157 6.26 -6.21 7.63
CA GLY A 157 4.98 -5.67 8.05
C GLY A 157 4.28 -6.55 9.07
N ASN A 158 4.37 -7.87 8.91
CA ASN A 158 3.69 -8.84 9.76
C ASN A 158 4.27 -8.88 11.18
N GLU A 159 5.59 -8.74 11.32
CA GLU A 159 6.26 -8.75 12.63
C GLU A 159 5.90 -7.56 13.52
N ALA A 160 5.61 -6.41 12.90
CA ALA A 160 5.29 -5.17 13.61
C ALA A 160 3.78 -4.93 13.77
N SER A 161 2.92 -5.63 13.02
CA SER A 161 1.49 -5.31 12.94
C SER A 161 0.62 -6.22 13.78
N THR A 162 -0.10 -5.65 14.74
CA THR A 162 -1.24 -6.30 15.39
C THR A 162 -2.46 -6.26 14.46
N TYR A 163 -3.34 -7.26 14.50
CA TYR A 163 -4.57 -7.33 13.69
C TYR A 163 -5.40 -6.03 13.65
N ASN A 164 -5.50 -5.29 14.76
CA ASN A 164 -6.24 -4.02 14.83
C ASN A 164 -5.61 -2.90 13.98
N ASN A 165 -4.31 -2.96 13.71
CA ASN A 165 -3.60 -1.94 12.92
C ASN A 165 -3.76 -2.19 11.42
N ILE A 166 -4.05 -3.43 11.00
CA ILE A 166 -4.08 -3.80 9.58
C ILE A 166 -5.18 -3.05 8.82
N THR A 167 -6.38 -2.92 9.40
CA THR A 167 -7.49 -2.17 8.77
C THR A 167 -7.15 -0.69 8.59
N THR A 168 -6.40 -0.11 9.54
CA THR A 168 -5.94 1.28 9.47
C THR A 168 -4.85 1.45 8.41
N LEU A 169 -3.90 0.50 8.33
CA LEU A 169 -2.86 0.46 7.31
C LEU A 169 -3.43 0.23 5.90
N GLU A 170 -4.49 -0.56 5.79
CA GLU A 170 -5.24 -0.76 4.55
C GLU A 170 -5.89 0.55 4.10
N LYS A 171 -6.61 1.25 4.99
CA LYS A 171 -7.19 2.57 4.71
C LYS A 171 -6.11 3.57 4.28
N MET A 172 -4.97 3.62 4.98
CA MET A 172 -3.84 4.47 4.61
C MET A 172 -3.27 4.13 3.22
N SER A 173 -3.15 2.84 2.89
CA SER A 173 -2.64 2.39 1.58
C SER A 173 -3.59 2.78 0.44
N TRP A 174 -4.90 2.72 0.66
CA TRP A 174 -5.88 3.21 -0.30
C TRP A 174 -5.81 4.73 -0.48
N GLN A 175 -5.80 5.48 0.63
CA GLN A 175 -5.83 6.94 0.61
C GLN A 175 -4.54 7.56 0.07
N ALA A 176 -3.37 7.03 0.44
CA ALA A 176 -2.07 7.60 0.06
C ALA A 176 -1.48 6.96 -1.21
N GLY A 177 -1.86 5.73 -1.54
CA GLY A 177 -1.34 5.00 -2.69
C GLY A 177 -2.29 5.00 -3.88
N ILE A 178 -3.45 4.35 -3.73
CA ILE A 178 -4.33 4.03 -4.87
C ILE A 178 -5.18 5.22 -5.31
N VAL A 179 -5.78 5.96 -4.38
CA VAL A 179 -6.65 7.10 -4.69
C VAL A 179 -5.94 8.18 -5.53
N PRO A 180 -4.69 8.60 -5.20
CA PRO A 180 -3.97 9.57 -6.04
C PRO A 180 -3.68 9.07 -7.45
N ILE A 181 -3.51 7.75 -7.65
CA ILE A 181 -3.36 7.16 -8.99
C ILE A 181 -4.66 7.28 -9.77
N TYR A 182 -5.80 7.00 -9.12
CA TYR A 182 -7.12 7.16 -9.72
C TYR A 182 -7.38 8.62 -10.10
N GLU A 183 -7.07 9.58 -9.22
CA GLU A 183 -7.23 11.01 -9.50
C GLU A 183 -6.37 11.45 -10.68
N ASN A 184 -5.11 11.00 -10.76
CA ASN A 184 -4.26 11.28 -11.92
C ASN A 184 -4.81 10.67 -13.23
N TRP A 185 -5.47 9.52 -13.16
CA TRP A 185 -6.11 8.90 -14.31
C TRP A 185 -7.41 9.59 -14.70
N GLU A 186 -8.22 10.01 -13.73
CA GLU A 186 -9.42 10.83 -13.90
C GLU A 186 -9.06 12.14 -14.63
N ASP A 187 -8.06 12.86 -14.15
CA ASP A 187 -7.55 14.08 -14.79
C ASP A 187 -7.07 13.82 -16.23
N THR A 188 -6.38 12.70 -16.46
CA THR A 188 -5.91 12.34 -17.81
C THR A 188 -7.07 12.03 -18.74
N LEU A 189 -8.10 11.33 -18.25
CA LEU A 189 -9.30 11.01 -19.02
C LEU A 189 -10.11 12.28 -19.31
N ASP A 190 -10.25 13.18 -18.35
CA ASP A 190 -10.94 14.45 -18.52
C ASP A 190 -10.22 15.39 -19.50
N LEU A 191 -8.89 15.37 -19.52
CA LEU A 191 -8.11 16.20 -20.44
C LEU A 191 -8.02 15.64 -21.86
N GLN A 192 -7.88 14.32 -22.01
CA GLN A 192 -7.55 13.71 -23.31
C GLN A 192 -8.73 12.99 -23.97
N LEU A 193 -9.63 12.38 -23.19
CA LEU A 193 -10.71 11.55 -23.74
C LEU A 193 -12.05 12.28 -23.73
N LEU A 194 -12.37 13.02 -22.66
CA LEU A 194 -13.66 13.71 -22.52
C LEU A 194 -13.97 14.68 -23.68
N PRO A 195 -13.00 15.46 -24.23
CA PRO A 195 -13.25 16.37 -25.35
C PRO A 195 -13.85 15.71 -26.60
N ASP A 196 -13.62 14.42 -26.81
CA ASP A 196 -14.17 13.68 -27.96
C ASP A 196 -15.67 13.39 -27.83
N PHE A 197 -16.20 13.43 -26.60
CA PHE A 197 -17.59 13.10 -26.29
C PHE A 197 -18.46 14.33 -25.98
N VAL A 198 -17.85 15.50 -25.79
CA VAL A 198 -18.56 16.74 -25.46
C VAL A 198 -18.32 17.81 -26.51
N GLU A 199 -19.41 18.36 -27.07
CA GLU A 199 -19.33 19.41 -28.10
C GLU A 199 -18.68 20.70 -27.57
N ARG A 200 -18.67 20.90 -26.24
CA ARG A 200 -18.08 22.06 -25.55
C ARG A 200 -17.24 21.60 -24.35
N PRO A 201 -15.95 21.33 -24.56
CA PRO A 201 -15.01 21.05 -23.47
C PRO A 201 -14.96 22.27 -22.52
N GLY A 202 -15.49 22.13 -21.30
CA GLY A 202 -15.52 23.20 -20.29
C GLY A 202 -16.90 23.76 -19.94
N GLU A 203 -18.00 23.29 -20.57
CA GLU A 203 -19.33 23.51 -20.00
C GLU A 203 -19.43 22.70 -18.69
N ARG A 204 -19.56 23.41 -17.57
CA ARG A 204 -19.64 22.87 -16.20
C ARG A 204 -20.69 21.76 -16.14
N GLY A 205 -20.29 20.50 -16.18
CA GLY A 205 -21.26 19.40 -16.06
C GLY A 205 -20.70 17.98 -16.16
N PHE A 206 -19.65 17.75 -16.93
CA PHE A 206 -19.10 16.39 -17.11
C PHE A 206 -17.67 16.31 -16.60
N TYR A 207 -17.43 15.29 -15.78
CA TYR A 207 -16.14 14.88 -15.27
C TYR A 207 -16.13 13.35 -15.20
N CYS A 208 -14.95 12.75 -15.29
CA CYS A 208 -14.75 11.33 -15.12
C CYS A 208 -14.28 11.07 -13.70
N LEU A 209 -15.04 10.31 -12.91
CA LEU A 209 -14.60 9.83 -11.59
C LEU A 209 -14.71 8.30 -11.54
N PHE A 210 -13.76 7.67 -10.86
CA PHE A 210 -13.89 6.28 -10.44
C PHE A 210 -14.91 6.20 -9.30
N ASN A 211 -15.83 5.24 -9.40
CA ASN A 211 -16.75 4.97 -8.30
C ASN A 211 -15.99 4.38 -7.11
N ARG A 212 -15.95 5.12 -6.00
CA ARG A 212 -15.27 4.73 -4.75
C ARG A 212 -16.25 4.23 -3.67
N GLU A 213 -17.56 4.28 -3.91
CA GLU A 213 -18.60 3.95 -2.93
C GLU A 213 -18.65 2.46 -2.55
N GLY A 214 -18.03 1.57 -3.34
CA GLY A 214 -17.94 0.14 -3.02
C GLY A 214 -16.68 -0.26 -2.25
N ILE A 215 -15.77 0.68 -1.96
CA ILE A 215 -14.44 0.39 -1.43
C ILE A 215 -14.48 0.42 0.10
N ARG A 216 -14.60 -0.79 0.71
CA ARG A 216 -14.70 -0.98 2.16
C ARG A 216 -13.73 -0.12 3.00
N PRO A 217 -12.42 -0.08 2.71
CA PRO A 217 -11.46 0.67 3.53
C PRO A 217 -11.60 2.19 3.45
N LEU A 218 -12.25 2.73 2.42
CA LEU A 218 -12.45 4.18 2.26
C LEU A 218 -13.67 4.69 3.02
N HIS A 219 -14.59 3.81 3.42
CA HIS A 219 -15.68 4.22 4.29
C HIS A 219 -15.13 4.60 5.66
N ASP A 220 -15.68 5.68 6.19
CA ASP A 220 -15.59 5.87 7.63
C ASP A 220 -16.37 4.76 8.31
N ASP A 221 -15.80 4.28 9.41
CA ASP A 221 -16.47 3.34 10.28
C ASP A 221 -17.80 3.98 10.71
N ILE A 222 -18.91 3.41 10.24
CA ILE A 222 -20.25 3.94 10.47
C ILE A 222 -20.43 4.13 11.97
N ASP A 223 -19.97 3.17 12.78
CA ASP A 223 -20.01 3.19 14.24
C ASP A 223 -19.30 4.42 14.83
N GLN A 224 -18.19 4.86 14.23
CA GLN A 224 -17.49 6.08 14.67
C GLN A 224 -18.26 7.35 14.32
N LYS A 225 -18.90 7.39 13.13
CA LYS A 225 -19.78 8.50 12.73
C LYS A 225 -20.98 8.58 13.66
N GLU A 226 -21.62 7.45 13.96
CA GLU A 226 -22.76 7.39 14.88
C GLU A 226 -22.35 7.81 16.29
N THR A 227 -21.24 7.28 16.81
CA THR A 227 -20.69 7.66 18.12
C THR A 227 -20.40 9.16 18.19
N ARG A 228 -19.86 9.76 17.12
CA ARG A 228 -19.60 11.22 17.07
C ARG A 228 -20.90 12.03 17.11
N ILE A 229 -21.93 11.59 16.38
CA ILE A 229 -23.24 12.25 16.38
C ILE A 229 -23.90 12.12 17.75
N LEU A 230 -23.90 10.92 18.35
CA LEU A 230 -24.43 10.70 19.70
C LEU A 230 -23.73 11.57 20.74
N LYS A 231 -22.39 11.65 20.72
CA LYS A 231 -21.63 12.54 21.62
C LYS A 231 -21.99 14.01 21.46
N ARG A 232 -22.30 14.47 20.24
CA ARG A 232 -22.74 15.86 20.00
C ARG A 232 -24.14 16.13 20.54
N VAL A 233 -25.04 15.15 20.41
CA VAL A 233 -26.39 15.22 20.97
C VAL A 233 -26.34 15.18 22.50
N GLU A 234 -25.56 14.27 23.08
CA GLU A 234 -25.35 14.17 24.53
C GLU A 234 -24.73 15.44 25.10
N ALA A 235 -23.78 16.07 24.41
CA ALA A 235 -23.18 17.34 24.82
C ALA A 235 -24.12 18.55 24.65
N GLY A 236 -25.30 18.38 24.08
CA GLY A 236 -26.25 19.45 23.80
C GLY A 236 -25.86 20.38 22.64
N LEU A 237 -24.91 19.96 21.79
CA LEU A 237 -24.44 20.74 20.62
C LEU A 237 -25.30 20.51 19.37
N MET A 238 -26.10 19.46 19.34
CA MET A 238 -26.92 19.06 18.19
C MET A 238 -28.32 18.64 18.66
N ARG A 239 -29.37 19.01 17.91
CA ARG A 239 -30.75 18.58 18.18
C ARG A 239 -30.95 17.13 17.75
N VAL A 240 -31.90 16.43 18.37
CA VAL A 240 -32.14 15.00 18.10
C VAL A 240 -32.67 14.77 16.68
N ASP A 241 -33.54 15.63 16.17
CA ASP A 241 -34.05 15.60 14.79
C ASP A 241 -32.94 15.76 13.73
N GLN A 242 -31.97 16.64 13.99
CA GLN A 242 -30.80 16.84 13.12
C GLN A 242 -29.88 15.63 13.16
N ALA A 243 -29.75 14.99 14.32
CA ALA A 243 -28.97 13.77 14.45
C ALA A 243 -29.63 12.59 13.72
N GLN A 244 -30.95 12.44 13.78
CA GLN A 244 -31.71 11.47 12.99
C GLN A 244 -31.47 11.68 11.48
N ALA A 245 -31.58 12.91 11.00
CA ALA A 245 -31.29 13.25 9.62
C ALA A 245 -29.83 12.96 9.22
N ALA A 246 -28.85 13.27 10.08
CA ALA A 246 -27.43 13.03 9.83
C ALA A 246 -27.05 11.53 9.81
N LEU A 247 -27.83 10.69 10.48
CA LEU A 247 -27.75 9.23 10.49
C LEU A 247 -28.53 8.58 9.33
N GLY A 248 -29.25 9.36 8.52
CA GLY A 248 -30.09 8.85 7.44
C GLY A 248 -31.39 8.19 7.91
N MET A 249 -31.80 8.44 9.15
CA MET A 249 -33.11 8.05 9.68
C MET A 249 -34.18 9.08 9.32
N GLU A 250 -35.44 8.65 9.28
CA GLU A 250 -36.58 9.58 9.14
C GLU A 250 -36.61 10.52 10.35
N SER A 251 -36.54 11.83 10.08
CA SER A 251 -36.50 12.86 11.11
C SER A 251 -37.91 13.08 11.67
N ASP A 252 -38.12 12.80 12.96
CA ASP A 252 -39.38 13.07 13.63
C ASP A 252 -39.43 14.57 14.01
N PRO A 253 -40.38 15.37 13.51
CA PRO A 253 -40.55 16.77 13.91
C PRO A 253 -40.75 16.95 15.42
N ALA A 254 -41.25 15.93 16.14
CA ALA A 254 -41.38 15.95 17.59
C ALA A 254 -40.04 15.80 18.33
N ALA A 255 -38.99 15.31 17.66
CA ALA A 255 -37.63 15.19 18.19
C ALA A 255 -36.80 16.49 18.06
N ALA A 256 -37.45 17.62 17.80
CA ALA A 256 -36.84 18.93 17.61
C ALA A 256 -36.33 19.61 18.90
N TYR A 257 -35.67 18.88 19.80
CA TYR A 257 -35.17 19.40 21.08
C TYR A 257 -33.70 19.06 21.34
N TYR A 258 -33.06 19.83 22.23
CA TYR A 258 -31.72 19.57 22.74
C TYR A 258 -31.79 18.67 23.98
N LEU A 259 -30.90 17.68 24.07
CA LEU A 259 -30.63 17.00 25.33
C LEU A 259 -29.59 17.82 26.09
N ILE A 260 -29.97 18.35 27.26
CA ILE A 260 -29.04 19.05 28.15
C ILE A 260 -28.63 18.04 29.23
N PRO A 261 -27.33 17.72 29.36
CA PRO A 261 -26.84 16.89 30.46
C PRO A 261 -27.34 17.40 31.80
N GLN A 262 -27.83 16.50 32.65
CA GLN A 262 -28.33 16.85 33.98
C GLN A 262 -27.26 17.55 34.85
N LYS A 263 -25.96 17.33 34.55
CA LYS A 263 -24.82 18.00 35.18
C LYS A 263 -24.67 19.49 34.79
N TRP A 264 -25.25 19.93 33.68
CA TRP A 264 -25.11 21.28 33.12
C TRP A 264 -26.43 22.03 33.02
N ALA A 265 -27.51 21.50 33.60
CA ALA A 265 -28.76 22.25 33.72
C ALA A 265 -28.48 23.57 34.46
N PRO A 266 -28.79 24.74 33.86
CA PRO A 266 -28.66 26.00 34.58
C PRO A 266 -29.62 25.95 35.77
N ALA A 267 -29.06 25.84 36.97
CA ALA A 267 -29.86 25.95 38.18
C ALA A 267 -30.40 27.38 38.22
N THR A 268 -31.69 27.56 37.94
CA THR A 268 -32.38 28.77 38.39
C THR A 268 -32.18 28.86 39.91
N ALA A 269 -32.05 30.07 40.44
CA ALA A 269 -31.80 30.28 41.87
C ALA A 269 -32.83 29.54 42.76
N GLU A 270 -34.06 29.37 42.27
CA GLU A 270 -35.13 28.59 42.91
C GLU A 270 -34.87 27.07 42.89
N ALA A 271 -34.34 26.50 41.81
CA ALA A 271 -33.98 25.09 41.74
C ALA A 271 -32.76 24.75 42.61
N ALA A 272 -31.79 25.67 42.72
CA ALA A 272 -30.65 25.55 43.62
C ALA A 272 -31.06 25.62 45.10
N ALA A 273 -31.99 26.51 45.45
CA ALA A 273 -32.53 26.62 46.81
C ALA A 273 -33.37 25.39 47.20
N ALA A 274 -34.16 24.84 46.28
CA ALA A 274 -34.95 23.63 46.51
C ALA A 274 -34.09 22.36 46.66
N ALA A 275 -32.94 22.29 45.97
CA ALA A 275 -31.97 21.21 46.13
C ALA A 275 -31.18 21.31 47.45
N ALA A 276 -30.81 22.52 47.87
CA ALA A 276 -30.15 22.77 49.16
C ALA A 276 -31.04 22.45 50.37
N ALA A 277 -32.35 22.68 50.26
CA ALA A 277 -33.32 22.37 51.31
C ALA A 277 -33.54 20.85 51.54
N LYS A 278 -33.11 20.00 50.60
CA LYS A 278 -33.22 18.52 50.71
C LYS A 278 -31.93 17.86 51.21
N TYR A 279 -30.88 18.62 51.48
CA TYR A 279 -29.60 18.09 51.90
C TYR A 279 -29.49 18.08 53.44
N GLU A 280 -29.65 16.92 54.06
CA GLU A 280 -29.11 16.67 55.41
C GLU A 280 -27.66 16.17 55.30
N PRO A 281 -26.70 16.73 56.07
CA PRO A 281 -25.29 16.39 55.91
C PRO A 281 -25.00 15.01 56.55
N GLY A 282 -25.06 13.96 55.74
CA GLY A 282 -24.59 12.62 56.10
C GLY A 282 -23.09 12.44 55.85
N ALA A 283 -22.37 12.14 56.94
CA ALA A 283 -20.97 11.71 57.10
C ALA A 283 -20.05 11.61 55.85
N ARG A 284 -18.94 12.36 55.89
CA ARG A 284 -17.75 12.12 55.05
C ARG A 284 -17.25 10.69 55.25
N ALA A 285 -17.38 9.85 54.21
CA ALA A 285 -16.61 8.62 54.07
C ALA A 285 -15.38 8.91 53.18
N SER A 286 -14.22 8.54 53.70
CA SER A 286 -12.88 8.72 53.14
C SER A 286 -12.46 7.63 52.14
N ALA A 287 -11.62 8.02 51.16
CA ALA A 287 -10.68 7.20 50.36
C ALA A 287 -11.33 6.22 49.35
N THR A 288 -10.78 5.91 48.16
CA THR A 288 -9.38 5.77 47.74
C THR A 288 -9.27 5.65 46.20
N GLY A 289 -8.21 6.21 45.61
CA GLY A 289 -7.40 5.63 44.51
C GLY A 289 -8.02 5.30 43.13
N GLY A 290 -7.63 6.06 42.10
CA GLY A 290 -7.72 5.65 40.70
C GLY A 290 -7.35 6.79 39.73
N ASN A 291 -6.18 6.70 39.09
CA ASN A 291 -5.66 7.66 38.11
C ASN A 291 -6.62 7.86 36.92
N ASP A 292 -6.97 9.11 36.61
CA ASP A 292 -7.64 9.50 35.36
C ASP A 292 -6.58 9.96 34.34
N PRO A 293 -6.43 9.28 33.18
CA PRO A 293 -5.36 9.55 32.21
C PRO A 293 -5.61 10.76 31.28
N LEU A 294 -6.57 11.63 31.58
CA LEU A 294 -6.93 12.80 30.75
C LEU A 294 -6.32 14.14 31.23
N ALA A 295 -5.43 14.12 32.22
CA ALA A 295 -4.85 15.36 32.77
C ALA A 295 -3.78 16.01 31.88
N ASP A 296 -3.22 15.30 30.89
CA ASP A 296 -2.15 15.84 30.03
C ASP A 296 -2.51 15.69 28.55
N LYS A 297 -3.06 16.76 27.95
CA LYS A 297 -2.64 17.26 26.63
C LYS A 297 -3.34 18.57 26.25
N ALA A 298 -2.50 19.44 25.68
CA ALA A 298 -2.69 20.86 25.45
C ALA A 298 -3.84 21.21 24.50
N PHE A 299 -4.45 22.36 24.81
CA PHE A 299 -5.24 23.18 23.89
C PHE A 299 -4.45 23.47 22.60
N PHE A 300 -5.07 23.23 21.45
CA PHE A 300 -4.71 23.89 20.20
C PHE A 300 -5.87 24.80 19.81
N GLU A 301 -5.61 26.11 19.88
CA GLU A 301 -6.43 27.17 19.31
C GLU A 301 -6.31 27.16 17.79
N GLY A 302 -7.45 27.32 17.10
CA GLY A 302 -7.52 27.76 15.72
C GLY A 302 -7.94 26.69 14.72
N ASP A 303 -9.25 26.53 14.54
CA ASP A 303 -9.81 26.14 13.24
C ASP A 303 -11.06 26.99 12.99
N THR A 304 -10.98 27.80 11.95
CA THR A 304 -12.07 28.63 11.45
C THR A 304 -12.98 27.78 10.58
N PHE A 305 -14.28 28.00 10.74
CA PHE A 305 -15.36 27.20 10.18
C PHE A 305 -15.66 27.66 8.74
N ASP A 306 -15.24 26.89 7.74
CA ASP A 306 -15.69 27.08 6.34
C ASP A 306 -16.86 26.15 6.04
N MET A 307 -18.00 26.75 5.67
CA MET A 307 -19.22 26.05 5.26
C MET A 307 -19.08 25.56 3.80
N LEU A 308 -19.21 24.24 3.60
CA LEU A 308 -19.34 23.65 2.26
C LEU A 308 -20.73 23.95 1.67
N PRO A 309 -20.85 24.38 0.40
CA PRO A 309 -22.14 24.58 -0.25
C PRO A 309 -22.75 23.26 -0.73
N GLU A 310 -24.09 23.26 -0.81
CA GLU A 310 -24.99 22.14 -1.08
C GLU A 310 -24.69 21.38 -2.39
N ALA A 311 -24.67 20.05 -2.30
CA ALA A 311 -24.51 19.15 -3.45
C ALA A 311 -25.78 19.11 -4.31
N THR A 312 -25.66 19.52 -5.57
CA THR A 312 -26.70 19.36 -6.61
C THR A 312 -26.43 18.10 -7.42
N GLY A 313 -27.47 17.29 -7.65
CA GLY A 313 -27.39 15.93 -8.18
C GLY A 313 -26.80 15.79 -9.58
N GLY A 314 -25.97 14.76 -9.77
CA GLY A 314 -25.46 14.31 -11.07
C GLY A 314 -26.21 13.07 -11.56
N TYR A 315 -26.51 13.02 -12.85
CA TYR A 315 -27.12 11.88 -13.52
C TYR A 315 -26.03 10.85 -13.90
N TYR A 316 -26.27 9.57 -13.60
CA TYR A 316 -25.43 8.46 -14.05
C TYR A 316 -25.85 7.98 -15.44
N LEU A 317 -24.93 8.02 -16.41
CA LEU A 317 -25.06 7.28 -17.66
C LEU A 317 -24.46 5.88 -17.47
N ALA A 318 -25.32 4.86 -17.49
CA ALA A 318 -24.89 3.47 -17.49
C ALA A 318 -24.12 3.15 -18.81
N PRO A 319 -22.91 2.57 -18.76
CA PRO A 319 -22.16 2.29 -19.96
C PRO A 319 -22.74 1.07 -20.71
N ARG A 320 -23.08 1.27 -21.98
CA ARG A 320 -23.09 0.19 -22.99
C ARG A 320 -21.65 -0.33 -23.15
N PRO A 321 -21.45 -1.62 -23.46
CA PRO A 321 -20.12 -2.23 -23.41
C PRO A 321 -19.21 -1.68 -24.52
N ALA A 322 -18.28 -0.82 -24.15
CA ALA A 322 -17.14 -0.45 -24.98
C ALA A 322 -16.08 -1.55 -24.87
N ARG A 323 -15.65 -2.05 -26.02
CA ARG A 323 -14.75 -3.19 -26.17
C ARG A 323 -13.30 -2.70 -25.98
N LEU A 324 -12.77 -2.83 -24.77
CA LEU A 324 -11.34 -2.62 -24.49
C LEU A 324 -10.54 -3.74 -25.16
N LEU A 325 -9.86 -3.44 -26.26
CA LEU A 325 -8.97 -4.38 -26.94
C LEU A 325 -7.63 -4.47 -26.20
N LEU A 326 -7.60 -5.27 -25.14
CA LEU A 326 -6.35 -5.80 -24.60
C LEU A 326 -5.84 -6.90 -25.55
N GLY A 327 -4.62 -6.73 -26.05
CA GLY A 327 -3.99 -7.62 -27.01
C GLY A 327 -3.88 -9.07 -26.52
N GLY A 328 -4.66 -9.94 -27.16
CA GLY A 328 -4.33 -11.31 -27.58
C GLY A 328 -3.45 -12.20 -26.71
N HIS A 329 -4.08 -13.00 -25.85
CA HIS A 329 -3.75 -14.43 -25.75
C HIS A 329 -5.03 -15.25 -25.96
N GLN A 330 -5.00 -16.09 -27.00
CA GLN A 330 -6.07 -17.00 -27.38
C GLN A 330 -6.40 -17.98 -26.22
N LYS A 331 -7.58 -17.88 -25.62
CA LYS A 331 -8.22 -19.01 -24.93
C LYS A 331 -9.38 -19.49 -25.78
N LYS A 332 -9.17 -20.60 -26.49
CA LYS A 332 -10.24 -21.44 -27.04
C LYS A 332 -11.08 -21.97 -25.88
N THR A 333 -12.31 -21.50 -25.74
CA THR A 333 -13.35 -22.22 -24.99
C THR A 333 -14.00 -23.22 -25.93
N LEU A 334 -13.70 -24.50 -25.71
CA LEU A 334 -14.44 -25.62 -26.31
C LEU A 334 -15.85 -25.64 -25.73
N ASN A 335 -16.85 -25.46 -26.59
CA ASN A 335 -18.25 -25.77 -26.29
C ASN A 335 -18.39 -27.29 -26.11
N GLY A 336 -18.73 -27.73 -24.91
CA GLY A 336 -19.32 -29.03 -24.66
C GLY A 336 -20.82 -28.86 -24.36
N ARG A 337 -21.68 -29.32 -25.27
CA ARG A 337 -23.07 -29.67 -24.99
C ARG A 337 -23.28 -31.11 -25.46
N GLY A 338 -23.85 -31.95 -24.59
CA GLY A 338 -24.36 -33.27 -24.95
C GLY A 338 -23.32 -34.37 -24.91
#